data_AF-A0A3B9R0H7-F1
#
_entry.id   AF-A0A3B9R0H7-F1
#
_cell.length_a   1.000
_cell.length_b   1.000
_cell.length_c   1.000
_cell.angle_alpha   90.00
_cell.angle_beta   90.00
_cell.angle_gamma   90.00
#
_symmetry.space_group_name_H-M   'P 1'
#
loop_
_entity.id
_entity.type
_entity.pdbx_description
1 polymer ?
#
loop_
_entity_poly.entity_id
_entity_poly.type
_entity_poly.pdbx_seq_one_letter_code
_entity_poly.pdbx_strand_id
1 'polypeptide(L)' 'QNRFTDMYYAVTPQRVPTTVKLVVTGSEEKIVGCHVVGRAADEMIQGFAVAVKMGATKADFDNTVAIHPTAAEELVTLR' A
#
# COMPACT_ATOMS: atom_id res chain seq x y z
N GLN A 1 8.07 -4.23 -1.74
CA GLN A 1 7.70 -4.03 -0.31
C GLN A 1 8.33 -2.73 0.14
N ASN A 2 7.65 -1.92 0.96
CA ASN A 2 8.22 -0.71 1.54
C ASN A 2 8.00 -0.66 3.07
N ARG A 3 8.87 0.05 3.78
CA ARG A 3 8.79 0.30 5.23
C ARG A 3 9.12 1.76 5.50
N PHE A 4 8.24 2.46 6.21
CA PHE A 4 8.35 3.88 6.49
C PHE A 4 7.84 4.21 7.89
N THR A 5 7.98 5.46 8.32
CA THR A 5 7.34 6.00 9.53
C THR A 5 6.22 6.92 9.08
N ASP A 6 4.98 6.67 9.52
CA ASP A 6 3.86 7.58 9.22
C ASP A 6 4.20 9.01 9.63
N MET A 7 3.77 9.99 8.83
CA MET A 7 3.97 11.41 9.13
C MET A 7 3.43 11.80 10.51
N TYR A 8 2.37 11.13 10.97
CA TYR A 8 1.82 11.27 12.33
C TYR A 8 2.88 11.05 13.41
N TYR A 9 3.75 10.05 13.26
CA TYR A 9 4.81 9.74 14.23
C TYR A 9 6.11 10.54 13.99
N ALA A 10 6.23 11.27 12.88
CA ALA A 10 7.47 11.94 12.49
C ALA A 10 7.93 13.01 13.50
N VAL A 11 6.99 13.64 14.20
CA VAL A 11 7.23 14.65 15.25
C VAL A 11 7.21 14.08 16.67
N THR A 12 6.94 12.79 16.81
CA THR A 12 6.86 12.12 18.12
C THR A 12 8.20 11.46 18.47
N PRO A 13 8.55 11.31 19.77
CA PRO A 13 9.76 10.59 20.17
C PRO A 13 9.75 9.11 19.77
N GLN A 14 8.57 8.49 19.75
CA GLN A 14 8.41 7.08 19.44
C GLN A 14 7.98 6.88 17.98
N ARG A 15 8.92 6.45 17.14
CA ARG A 15 8.63 6.11 15.74
C ARG A 15 8.12 4.67 15.64
N VAL A 16 6.86 4.53 15.22
CA VAL A 16 6.26 3.23 14.91
C VAL A 16 6.35 2.98 13.40
N PRO A 17 6.90 1.84 12.96
CA PRO A 17 7.03 1.54 11.54
C PRO A 17 5.69 1.10 10.92
N THR A 18 5.43 1.55 9.70
CA THR A 18 4.41 0.99 8.82
C THR A 18 5.08 0.24 7.67
N THR A 19 4.52 -0.91 7.30
CA THR A 19 5.02 -1.78 6.23
C THR A 19 3.90 -2.14 5.27
N VAL A 20 4.17 -2.01 3.97
CA VAL A 20 3.27 -2.42 2.89
C VAL A 20 3.95 -3.42 1.97
N LYS A 21 3.21 -4.42 1.51
CA LYS A 21 3.69 -5.45 0.57
C LYS A 21 2.61 -5.85 -0.41
N LEU A 22 2.94 -5.77 -1.69
CA LEU A 22 2.21 -6.44 -2.76
C LEU A 22 2.94 -7.74 -3.12
N VAL A 23 2.18 -8.81 -3.33
CA VAL A 23 2.63 -10.08 -3.88
C VAL A 23 2.02 -10.19 -5.27
N VAL A 24 2.86 -10.33 -6.27
CA VAL A 24 2.46 -10.40 -7.69
C VAL A 24 2.87 -11.73 -8.32
N THR A 25 2.22 -12.13 -9.41
CA THR A 25 2.58 -13.33 -10.17
C THR A 25 2.35 -13.15 -11.67
N GLY A 26 3.07 -13.95 -12.47
CA GLY A 26 2.98 -13.93 -13.93
C GLY A 26 3.68 -12.71 -14.56
N SER A 27 3.69 -12.68 -15.89
CA SER A 27 4.31 -11.61 -16.68
C SER A 27 3.58 -10.28 -16.61
N GLU A 28 2.28 -10.30 -16.29
CA GLU A 28 1.44 -9.09 -16.11
C GLU A 28 1.46 -8.58 -14.67
N GLU A 29 2.22 -9.22 -13.77
CA GLU A 29 2.32 -8.85 -12.36
C GLU A 29 0.94 -8.73 -11.68
N LYS A 30 0.07 -9.72 -11.92
CA LYS A 30 -1.25 -9.78 -11.28
C LYS A 30 -1.08 -9.82 -9.78
N ILE A 31 -1.79 -8.95 -9.07
CA ILE A 31 -1.73 -8.87 -7.61
C ILE A 31 -2.50 -10.06 -7.02
N VAL A 32 -1.79 -10.91 -6.26
CA VAL A 32 -2.33 -12.08 -5.56
C VAL A 32 -2.27 -11.94 -4.03
N GLY A 33 -1.61 -10.91 -3.52
CA GLY A 33 -1.61 -10.56 -2.11
C GLY A 33 -1.36 -9.07 -1.90
N CYS A 34 -2.08 -8.47 -0.95
CA CYS A 34 -1.90 -7.10 -0.51
C CYS A 34 -1.87 -7.09 1.02
N HIS A 35 -0.75 -6.71 1.61
CA HIS A 35 -0.53 -6.76 3.06
C HIS A 35 -0.11 -5.39 3.57
N VAL A 36 -0.74 -4.96 4.65
CA VAL A 36 -0.45 -3.70 5.33
C VAL A 36 -0.37 -3.96 6.83
N VAL A 37 0.70 -3.48 7.46
CA VAL A 37 0.85 -3.48 8.92
C VAL A 37 1.27 -2.08 9.31
N GLY A 38 0.39 -1.36 10.01
CA GLY A 38 0.63 0.04 10.35
C GLY A 38 -0.65 0.78 10.72
N ARG A 39 -0.52 2.08 10.95
CA ARG A 39 -1.65 2.95 11.29
C ARG A 39 -2.65 3.00 10.11
N ALA A 40 -3.94 2.93 10.42
CA ALA A 40 -5.04 2.98 9.44
C ALA A 40 -5.10 1.81 8.44
N ALA A 41 -4.35 0.71 8.67
CA ALA A 41 -4.41 -0.50 7.84
C ALA A 41 -5.83 -1.10 7.78
N ASP A 42 -6.56 -0.97 8.90
CA ASP A 42 -7.96 -1.33 9.10
C ASP A 42 -8.91 -0.65 8.11
N GLU A 43 -8.67 0.62 7.77
CA GLU A 43 -9.51 1.38 6.83
C GLU A 43 -9.01 1.29 5.38
N MET A 44 -7.68 1.28 5.18
CA MET A 44 -7.09 1.27 3.84
C MET A 44 -7.40 0.00 3.06
N ILE A 45 -7.34 -1.17 3.72
CA ILE A 45 -7.36 -2.46 3.03
C ILE A 45 -8.67 -2.72 2.27
N GLN A 46 -9.78 -2.12 2.71
CA GLN A 46 -11.10 -2.33 2.11
C GLN A 46 -11.16 -1.86 0.65
N GLY A 47 -10.54 -0.72 0.32
CA GLY A 47 -10.49 -0.21 -1.06
C GLY A 47 -9.64 -1.09 -1.97
N PHE A 48 -8.47 -1.51 -1.49
CA PHE A 48 -7.58 -2.39 -2.26
C PHE A 48 -8.14 -3.80 -2.43
N ALA A 49 -8.94 -4.30 -1.49
CA ALA A 49 -9.63 -5.58 -1.64
C ALA A 49 -10.58 -5.60 -2.86
N VAL A 50 -11.25 -4.49 -3.16
CA VAL A 50 -12.09 -4.36 -4.37
C VAL A 50 -11.23 -4.47 -5.64
N ALA A 51 -10.13 -3.72 -5.72
CA ALA A 51 -9.22 -3.75 -6.87
C ALA A 51 -8.62 -5.15 -7.08
N VAL A 52 -8.15 -5.81 -6.02
CA VAL A 52 -7.62 -7.19 -6.09
C VAL A 52 -8.71 -8.16 -6.57
N LYS A 53 -9.95 -8.01 -6.09
CA LYS A 53 -11.08 -8.85 -6.53
C LYS A 53 -11.42 -8.66 -8.00
N MET A 54 -11.25 -7.44 -8.53
CA MET A 54 -11.40 -7.12 -9.96
C MET A 54 -10.23 -7.65 -10.81
N GLY A 55 -9.17 -8.18 -10.19
CA GLY A 55 -8.03 -8.76 -10.89
C GLY A 55 -6.92 -7.75 -11.20
N ALA A 56 -6.81 -6.67 -10.42
CA ALA A 56 -5.80 -5.63 -10.62
C ALA A 56 -4.37 -6.19 -10.73
N THR A 57 -3.61 -5.57 -11.62
CA THR A 57 -2.17 -5.76 -11.84
C THR A 57 -1.37 -4.68 -11.13
N LYS A 58 -0.04 -4.85 -11.05
CA LYS A 58 0.85 -3.79 -10.56
C LYS A 58 0.73 -2.50 -11.39
N ALA A 59 0.53 -2.62 -12.70
CA ALA A 59 0.34 -1.48 -13.59
C ALA A 59 -0.94 -0.68 -13.26
N ASP A 60 -2.03 -1.34 -12.83
CA ASP A 60 -3.25 -0.64 -12.41
C ASP A 60 -3.02 0.22 -11.17
N PHE A 61 -2.22 -0.29 -10.22
CA PHE A 61 -1.82 0.48 -9.04
C PHE A 61 -0.92 1.66 -9.43
N ASP A 62 0.05 1.45 -10.34
CA ASP A 62 0.95 2.51 -10.81
C ASP A 62 0.24 3.59 -11.64
N ASN A 63 -0.83 3.22 -12.34
CA ASN A 63 -1.68 4.14 -13.09
C ASN A 63 -2.64 4.93 -12.18
N THR A 64 -2.66 4.67 -10.87
CA THR A 64 -3.47 5.41 -9.91
C THR A 64 -2.66 6.55 -9.31
N VAL A 65 -3.13 7.79 -9.50
CA VAL A 65 -2.48 8.97 -8.89
C VAL A 65 -2.53 8.86 -7.37
N ALA A 66 -1.37 9.04 -6.74
CA ALA A 66 -1.23 8.95 -5.30
C ALA A 66 -1.97 10.09 -4.57
N ILE A 67 -2.52 9.81 -3.39
CA ILE A 67 -3.12 10.82 -2.51
C ILE A 67 -2.10 11.17 -1.43
N HIS A 68 -1.62 12.41 -1.43
CA HIS A 68 -0.58 12.87 -0.52
C HIS A 68 -1.13 13.86 0.52
N PRO A 69 -0.72 13.80 1.82
CA PRO A 69 0.18 12.82 2.44
C PRO A 69 -0.58 11.68 3.15
N THR A 70 -0.51 10.45 2.62
CA THR A 70 -1.22 9.29 3.21
C THR A 70 -0.38 8.01 3.21
N ALA A 71 -0.57 7.16 4.21
CA ALA A 71 0.06 5.82 4.23
C ALA A 71 -0.38 4.95 3.03
N ALA A 72 -1.59 5.17 2.51
CA ALA A 72 -2.15 4.43 1.38
C ALA A 72 -1.40 4.71 0.06
N GLU A 73 -0.83 5.91 -0.06
CA GLU A 73 -0.07 6.34 -1.24
C GLU A 73 1.13 5.41 -1.54
N GLU A 74 1.67 4.80 -0.49
CA GLU A 74 2.78 3.86 -0.56
C GLU A 74 2.41 2.58 -1.31
N LEU A 75 1.12 2.17 -1.34
CA LEU A 75 0.70 1.00 -2.12
C LEU A 75 0.70 1.25 -3.63
N VAL A 76 0.46 2.49 -4.07
CA VAL A 76 0.39 2.90 -5.49
C VAL A 76 1.68 3.55 -6.00
N THR A 77 2.70 3.66 -5.16
CA THR A 77 4.02 4.21 -5.52
C THR A 77 5.18 3.22 -5.30
N LEU A 78 4.86 1.99 -4.86
CA LEU A 78 5.80 0.88 -4.70
C LEU A 78 6.57 0.59 -5.99
N ARG A 79 7.88 0.33 -5.86
CA ARG A 79 8.74 -0.17 -6.94
C ARG A 79 9.27 -1.56 -6.61
#